data_AF-A0A3P1XA28-F1
#
_entry.id   AF-A0A3P1XA28-F1
#
_cell.length_a   1.000
_cell.length_b   1.000
_cell.length_c   1.000
_cell.angle_alpha   90.00
_cell.angle_beta   90.00
_cell.angle_gamma   90.00
#
_symmetry.space_group_name_H-M   'P 1'
#
loop_
_entity.id
_entity.type
_entity.pdbx_description
1 polymer ?
#
loop_
_entity_poly.entity_id
_entity_poly.type
_entity_poly.pdbx_seq_one_letter_code
_entity_poly.pdbx_strand_id
1 'polypeptide(L)'
;YMSHENHFGYAACAALLREQGLAAIPRLAMYAHKEDCGSLLVQINHPQVIRTLLLVADKNKPSLQRVAKYHKNFPHATLAALAELLALTEPPARPGYPIIEDKKLPAQQKARDEYWRTLLQTLMASQPQLAAEVMPWLSTQPQSVLKSYLS
;
A
#
# COMPACT_ATOMS: atom_id res chain seq x y z
N TYR A 1 -29.65 -5.76 -22.59
CA TYR A 1 -28.66 -6.75 -22.12
C TYR A 1 -27.95 -6.11 -20.95
N MET A 2 -28.47 -6.30 -19.73
CA MET A 2 -27.95 -5.61 -18.54
C MET A 2 -26.71 -6.33 -18.04
N SER A 3 -25.58 -5.64 -18.01
CA SER A 3 -24.34 -6.11 -17.40
C SER A 3 -24.57 -6.28 -15.91
N HIS A 4 -24.46 -7.51 -15.41
CA HIS A 4 -24.24 -7.78 -13.99
C HIS A 4 -22.85 -7.24 -13.60
N GLU A 5 -22.74 -5.92 -13.46
CA GLU A 5 -21.67 -5.34 -12.65
C GLU A 5 -21.85 -5.87 -11.23
N ASN A 6 -20.75 -6.33 -10.62
CA ASN A 6 -20.74 -6.94 -9.29
C ASN A 6 -21.25 -5.95 -8.23
N HIS A 7 -22.57 -5.82 -8.08
CA HIS A 7 -23.24 -4.95 -7.12
C HIS A 7 -22.94 -5.34 -5.66
N PHE A 8 -22.41 -6.55 -5.45
CA PHE A 8 -22.01 -7.09 -4.16
C PHE A 8 -20.54 -6.90 -3.84
N GLY A 9 -19.75 -6.18 -4.67
CA GLY A 9 -18.32 -5.98 -4.45
C GLY A 9 -18.01 -5.42 -3.05
N TYR A 10 -18.73 -4.39 -2.64
CA TYR A 10 -18.62 -3.80 -1.31
C TYR A 10 -19.12 -4.74 -0.21
N ALA A 11 -20.35 -5.26 -0.36
CA ALA A 11 -20.98 -6.11 0.65
C ALA A 11 -20.18 -7.40 0.92
N ALA A 12 -19.64 -8.03 -0.13
CA ALA A 12 -18.80 -9.22 -0.01
C ALA A 12 -17.47 -8.92 0.67
N CYS A 13 -16.82 -7.80 0.32
CA CYS A 13 -15.58 -7.38 1.00
C CYS A 13 -15.84 -7.06 2.48
N ALA A 14 -16.94 -6.37 2.78
CA ALA A 14 -17.33 -6.02 4.14
C ALA A 14 -17.69 -7.26 4.97
N ALA A 15 -18.45 -8.20 4.42
CA ALA A 15 -18.76 -9.47 5.07
C ALA A 15 -17.49 -10.27 5.36
N LEU A 16 -16.59 -10.39 4.38
CA LEU A 16 -15.33 -11.11 4.55
C LEU A 16 -14.45 -10.49 5.65
N LEU A 17 -14.33 -9.15 5.68
CA LEU A 17 -13.61 -8.44 6.74
C LEU A 17 -14.28 -8.61 8.10
N ARG A 18 -15.61 -8.68 8.15
CA ARG A 18 -16.34 -8.92 9.40
C ARG A 18 -16.12 -10.33 9.94
N GLU A 19 -16.07 -11.34 9.06
CA GLU A 19 -15.93 -12.74 9.45
C GLU A 19 -14.49 -13.13 9.77
N GLN A 20 -13.52 -12.65 8.99
CA GLN A 20 -12.12 -13.10 9.07
C GLN A 20 -11.16 -12.00 9.57
N GLY A 21 -11.66 -10.78 9.78
CA GLY A 21 -10.86 -9.66 10.23
C GLY A 21 -9.68 -9.36 9.28
N LEU A 22 -8.52 -9.06 9.88
CA LEU A 22 -7.30 -8.73 9.15
C LEU A 22 -6.76 -9.90 8.30
N ALA A 23 -7.11 -11.15 8.62
CA ALA A 23 -6.70 -12.31 7.84
C ALA A 23 -7.33 -12.34 6.43
N ALA A 24 -8.38 -11.55 6.18
CA ALA A 24 -8.98 -11.39 4.86
C ALA A 24 -8.15 -10.50 3.91
N ILE A 25 -7.28 -9.62 4.43
CA ILE A 25 -6.60 -8.59 3.64
C ILE A 25 -5.82 -9.17 2.44
N PRO A 26 -5.04 -10.27 2.57
CA PRO A 26 -4.33 -10.86 1.43
C PRO A 26 -5.28 -11.32 0.32
N ARG A 27 -6.47 -11.83 0.67
CA ARG A 27 -7.49 -12.26 -0.31
C ARG A 27 -8.09 -11.08 -1.06
N LEU A 28 -8.22 -9.94 -0.38
CA LEU A 28 -8.74 -8.70 -0.96
C LEU A 28 -7.72 -7.97 -1.84
N ALA A 29 -6.42 -8.29 -1.72
CA ALA A 29 -5.35 -7.58 -2.41
C ALA A 29 -5.52 -7.54 -3.93
N MET A 30 -6.02 -8.62 -4.54
CA MET A 30 -6.29 -8.66 -5.99
C MET A 30 -7.37 -7.66 -6.45
N TYR A 31 -8.26 -7.25 -5.54
CA TYR A 31 -9.36 -6.33 -5.80
C TYR A 31 -9.12 -4.92 -5.27
N ALA A 32 -7.98 -4.64 -4.60
CA ALA A 32 -7.71 -3.36 -3.95
C ALA A 32 -7.72 -2.14 -4.89
N HIS A 33 -7.52 -2.36 -6.19
CA HIS A 33 -7.59 -1.32 -7.22
C HIS A 33 -9.03 -0.94 -7.60
N LYS A 34 -10.01 -1.81 -7.31
CA LYS A 34 -11.44 -1.57 -7.54
C LYS A 34 -12.01 -0.63 -6.48
N GLU A 35 -13.07 0.06 -6.83
CA GLU A 35 -13.64 1.13 -5.99
C GLU A 35 -14.17 0.64 -4.65
N ASP A 36 -14.96 -0.42 -4.65
CA ASP A 36 -15.57 -0.96 -3.45
C ASP A 36 -14.54 -1.43 -2.41
N CYS A 37 -13.67 -2.35 -2.82
CA CYS A 37 -12.65 -2.93 -1.96
C CYS A 37 -11.63 -1.87 -1.52
N GLY A 38 -11.13 -1.05 -2.45
CA GLY A 38 -10.18 0.01 -2.12
C GLY A 38 -10.74 1.04 -1.13
N SER A 39 -12.02 1.39 -1.24
CA SER A 39 -12.66 2.37 -0.34
C SER A 39 -12.86 1.83 1.08
N LEU A 40 -13.14 0.52 1.21
CA LEU A 40 -13.17 -0.17 2.51
C LEU A 40 -11.78 -0.23 3.14
N LEU A 41 -10.78 -0.67 2.37
CA LEU A 41 -9.41 -0.80 2.82
C LEU A 41 -8.86 0.53 3.38
N VAL A 42 -9.18 1.66 2.76
CA VAL A 42 -8.69 2.97 3.22
C VAL A 42 -9.10 3.33 4.66
N GLN A 43 -10.15 2.70 5.19
CA GLN A 43 -10.66 2.96 6.54
C GLN A 43 -9.96 2.14 7.63
N ILE A 44 -9.19 1.12 7.25
CA ILE A 44 -8.58 0.17 8.18
C ILE A 44 -7.14 0.59 8.48
N ASN A 45 -6.86 1.00 9.71
CA ASN A 45 -5.50 1.34 10.15
C ASN A 45 -4.64 0.08 10.34
N HIS A 46 -4.08 -0.46 9.26
CA HIS A 46 -3.20 -1.62 9.34
C HIS A 46 -2.07 -1.59 8.29
N PRO A 47 -0.81 -1.89 8.66
CA PRO A 47 0.34 -1.84 7.73
C PRO A 47 0.18 -2.68 6.47
N GLN A 48 -0.45 -3.86 6.55
CA GLN A 48 -0.70 -4.69 5.37
C GLN A 48 -1.67 -4.04 4.38
N VAL A 49 -2.59 -3.20 4.86
CA VAL A 49 -3.57 -2.52 4.00
C VAL A 49 -2.88 -1.45 3.17
N ILE A 50 -2.10 -0.57 3.81
CA ILE A 50 -1.35 0.45 3.08
C ILE A 50 -0.29 -0.17 2.18
N ARG A 51 0.36 -1.27 2.58
CA ARG A 51 1.25 -2.03 1.70
C ARG A 51 0.53 -2.47 0.43
N THR A 52 -0.67 -3.02 0.57
CA THR A 52 -1.50 -3.43 -0.57
C THR A 52 -1.90 -2.24 -1.44
N LEU A 53 -2.31 -1.11 -0.85
CA LEU A 53 -2.67 0.10 -1.58
C LEU A 53 -1.49 0.70 -2.33
N LEU A 54 -0.29 0.72 -1.73
CA LEU A 54 0.97 1.16 -2.35
C LEU A 54 1.37 0.29 -3.53
N LEU A 55 1.10 -1.02 -3.48
CA LEU A 55 1.38 -1.96 -4.57
C LEU A 55 0.46 -1.77 -5.77
N VAL A 56 -0.74 -1.22 -5.59
CA VAL A 56 -1.72 -0.98 -6.67
C VAL A 56 -1.88 0.50 -7.04
N ALA A 57 -1.08 1.38 -6.44
CA ALA A 57 -1.23 2.85 -6.57
C ALA A 57 -1.09 3.33 -8.02
N ASP A 58 -0.24 2.69 -8.82
CA ASP A 58 0.03 3.03 -10.22
C ASP A 58 -1.01 2.47 -11.21
N LYS A 59 -1.99 1.68 -10.77
CA LYS A 59 -3.01 1.12 -11.68
C LYS A 59 -3.98 2.16 -12.22
N ASN A 60 -4.41 3.08 -11.38
CA ASN A 60 -5.42 4.08 -11.74
C ASN A 60 -5.36 5.29 -10.80
N LYS A 61 -5.84 6.44 -11.29
CA LYS A 61 -5.89 7.69 -10.51
C LYS A 61 -6.60 7.51 -9.15
N PRO A 62 -7.73 6.78 -9.04
CA PRO A 62 -8.38 6.55 -7.74
C PRO A 62 -7.51 5.81 -6.73
N SER A 63 -6.70 4.84 -7.14
CA SER A 63 -5.82 4.08 -6.23
C SER A 63 -4.71 4.97 -5.66
N LEU A 64 -4.15 5.86 -6.48
CA LEU A 64 -3.22 6.88 -6.01
C LEU A 64 -3.89 7.84 -5.00
N GLN A 65 -5.12 8.28 -5.27
CA GLN A 65 -5.88 9.12 -4.34
C GLN A 65 -6.21 8.39 -3.03
N ARG A 66 -6.40 7.07 -3.05
CA ARG A 66 -6.61 6.26 -1.84
C ARG A 66 -5.36 6.22 -0.96
N VAL A 67 -4.17 6.06 -1.53
CA VAL A 67 -2.90 6.22 -0.79
C VAL A 67 -2.77 7.65 -0.24
N ALA A 68 -3.16 8.65 -1.05
CA ALA A 68 -3.16 10.05 -0.61
C ALA A 68 -4.12 10.31 0.57
N LYS A 69 -5.28 9.63 0.61
CA LYS A 69 -6.22 9.72 1.74
C LYS A 69 -5.72 8.93 2.95
N TYR A 70 -5.17 7.74 2.73
CA TYR A 70 -4.68 6.87 3.79
C TYR A 70 -3.54 7.51 4.58
N HIS A 71 -2.53 8.07 3.90
CA HIS A 71 -1.37 8.65 4.62
C HIS A 71 -1.75 9.84 5.50
N LYS A 72 -2.78 10.61 5.12
CA LYS A 72 -3.29 11.73 5.94
C LYS A 72 -3.93 11.24 7.22
N ASN A 73 -4.63 10.11 7.15
CA ASN A 73 -5.31 9.52 8.30
C ASN A 73 -4.35 8.70 9.19
N PHE A 74 -3.41 7.99 8.57
CA PHE A 74 -2.54 7.02 9.22
C PHE A 74 -1.07 7.17 8.75
N PRO A 75 -0.39 8.26 9.14
CA PRO A 75 0.97 8.54 8.69
C PRO A 75 1.99 7.53 9.24
N HIS A 76 1.82 7.06 10.49
CA HIS A 76 2.69 6.04 11.10
C HIS A 76 2.69 4.71 10.34
N ALA A 77 1.51 4.19 10.01
CA ALA A 77 1.38 2.94 9.27
C ALA A 77 1.95 3.07 7.85
N THR A 78 1.79 4.24 7.23
CA THR A 78 2.33 4.53 5.90
C THR A 78 3.85 4.55 5.91
N LEU A 79 4.46 5.22 6.90
CA LEU A 79 5.90 5.27 7.09
C LEU A 79 6.47 3.87 7.30
N ALA A 80 5.88 3.09 8.20
CA ALA A 80 6.29 1.71 8.47
C ALA A 80 6.28 0.85 7.20
N ALA A 81 5.17 0.89 6.45
CA ALA A 81 5.02 0.10 5.24
C ALA A 81 5.98 0.52 4.10
N LEU A 82 6.26 1.82 3.96
CA LEU A 82 7.24 2.32 2.98
C LEU A 82 8.66 1.87 3.33
N ALA A 83 9.04 1.97 4.61
CA ALA A 83 10.34 1.50 5.08
C ALA A 83 10.51 -0.01 4.86
N GLU A 84 9.47 -0.80 5.13
CA GLU A 84 9.46 -2.23 4.84
C GLU A 84 9.57 -2.55 3.36
N LEU A 85 8.78 -1.88 2.51
CA LEU A 85 8.79 -2.12 1.07
C LEU A 85 10.13 -1.77 0.43
N LEU A 86 10.75 -0.66 0.84
CA LEU A 86 12.06 -0.22 0.35
C LEU A 86 13.23 -1.05 0.91
N ALA A 87 13.02 -1.77 2.01
CA ALA A 87 14.00 -2.67 2.58
C ALA A 87 14.01 -4.07 1.93
N LEU A 88 13.00 -4.40 1.12
CA LEU A 88 12.96 -5.70 0.43
C LEU A 88 14.06 -5.80 -0.61
N THR A 89 14.80 -6.91 -0.58
CA THR A 89 15.81 -7.25 -1.60
C THR A 89 15.19 -7.72 -2.90
N GLU A 90 13.99 -8.27 -2.84
CA GLU A 90 13.25 -8.77 -4.00
C GLU A 90 11.97 -7.95 -4.23
N PRO A 91 11.59 -7.69 -5.49
CA PRO A 91 10.38 -6.96 -5.79
C PRO A 91 9.14 -7.71 -5.28
N PRO A 92 8.26 -7.06 -4.51
CA PRO A 92 7.06 -7.71 -4.00
C PRO A 92 6.13 -8.11 -5.16
N ALA A 93 5.47 -9.26 -4.98
CA ALA A 93 4.40 -9.72 -5.86
C ALA A 93 3.34 -8.61 -6.04
N ARG A 94 2.71 -8.59 -7.21
CA ARG A 94 1.77 -7.53 -7.62
C ARG A 94 0.35 -8.09 -7.75
N PRO A 95 -0.48 -8.01 -6.68
CA PRO A 95 -1.80 -8.61 -6.69
C PRO A 95 -2.70 -7.96 -7.75
N GLY A 96 -3.33 -8.80 -8.57
CA GLY A 96 -4.34 -8.40 -9.55
C GLY A 96 -3.82 -7.67 -10.79
N TYR A 97 -2.50 -7.51 -11.00
CA TYR A 97 -1.99 -6.99 -12.28
C TYR A 97 -2.18 -8.05 -13.38
N PRO A 98 -2.49 -7.65 -14.62
CA PRO A 98 -2.36 -8.59 -15.74
C PRO A 98 -0.92 -9.09 -15.83
N ILE A 99 -0.72 -10.29 -16.39
CA ILE A 99 0.62 -10.79 -16.71
C ILE A 99 1.25 -9.74 -17.64
N ILE A 100 2.25 -9.03 -17.12
CA ILE A 100 2.98 -8.03 -17.91
C ILE A 100 4.07 -8.77 -18.66
N GLU A 101 4.30 -8.40 -19.91
CA GLU A 101 5.50 -8.80 -20.64
C GLU A 101 6.73 -8.54 -19.76
N ASP A 102 7.53 -9.58 -19.51
CA ASP A 102 8.66 -9.54 -18.56
C ASP A 102 9.63 -8.37 -18.80
N LYS A 103 9.66 -7.85 -20.04
CA LYS A 103 10.47 -6.69 -20.44
C LYS A 103 10.03 -5.35 -19.82
N LYS A 104 8.74 -5.17 -19.53
CA LYS A 104 8.20 -3.89 -18.98
C LYS A 104 8.14 -3.89 -17.44
N LEU A 105 8.27 -5.06 -16.82
CA LEU A 105 8.24 -5.25 -15.37
C LEU A 105 9.33 -4.42 -14.63
N PRO A 106 10.60 -4.40 -15.05
CA PRO A 106 11.65 -3.68 -14.33
C PRO A 106 11.46 -2.16 -14.33
N ALA A 107 11.02 -1.60 -15.47
CA ALA A 107 10.78 -0.16 -15.59
C ALA A 107 9.64 0.30 -14.68
N GLN A 108 8.56 -0.48 -14.58
CA GLN A 108 7.43 -0.17 -13.72
C GLN A 108 7.78 -0.34 -12.23
N GLN A 109 8.58 -1.35 -11.88
CA GLN A 109 9.10 -1.51 -10.51
C GLN A 109 9.94 -0.30 -10.12
N LYS A 110 10.87 0.13 -10.99
CA LYS A 110 11.71 1.30 -10.75
C LYS A 110 10.89 2.57 -10.54
N ALA A 111 9.91 2.85 -11.40
CA ALA A 111 9.05 4.03 -11.25
C ALA A 111 8.25 4.02 -9.94
N ARG A 112 7.81 2.84 -9.50
CA ARG A 112 7.10 2.66 -8.24
C ARG A 112 8.01 2.85 -7.03
N ASP A 113 9.22 2.31 -7.08
CA ASP A 113 10.22 2.50 -6.02
C ASP A 113 10.62 3.99 -5.90
N GLU A 114 10.79 4.69 -7.02
CA GLU A 114 11.00 6.15 -7.06
C GLU A 114 9.83 6.91 -6.42
N TYR A 115 8.59 6.51 -6.73
CA TYR A 115 7.40 7.06 -6.08
C TYR A 115 7.40 6.83 -4.56
N TRP A 116 7.70 5.61 -4.11
CA TRP A 116 7.79 5.29 -2.68
C TRP A 116 8.87 6.09 -1.96
N ARG A 117 10.05 6.25 -2.58
CA ARG A 117 11.13 7.09 -2.04
C ARG A 117 10.73 8.55 -1.93
N THR A 118 10.08 9.09 -2.96
CA THR A 118 9.60 10.48 -2.97
C THR A 118 8.55 10.71 -1.87
N LEU A 119 7.62 9.76 -1.71
CA LEU A 119 6.60 9.82 -0.66
C LEU A 119 7.22 9.72 0.74
N LEU A 120 8.19 8.81 0.94
CA LEU A 120 8.90 8.67 2.20
C LEU A 120 9.68 9.95 2.54
N GLN A 121 10.41 10.51 1.57
CA GLN A 121 11.13 11.78 1.75
C GLN A 121 10.20 12.93 2.12
N THR A 122 9.04 13.02 1.46
CA THR A 122 8.02 14.04 1.77
C THR A 122 7.48 13.89 3.19
N LEU A 123 7.23 12.66 3.63
CA LEU A 123 6.78 12.37 5.00
C LEU A 123 7.86 12.71 6.04
N MET A 124 9.12 12.38 5.75
CA MET A 124 10.25 12.71 6.64
C MET A 124 10.48 14.22 6.75
N ALA A 125 10.36 14.95 5.64
CA ALA A 125 10.47 16.40 5.64
C ALA A 125 9.31 17.08 6.39
N SER A 126 8.09 16.53 6.28
CA SER A 126 6.91 17.13 6.91
C SER A 126 6.78 16.76 8.39
N GLN A 127 7.17 15.53 8.77
CA GLN A 127 6.92 14.95 10.09
C GLN A 127 8.08 14.04 10.54
N PRO A 128 9.28 14.60 10.81
CA PRO A 128 10.47 13.82 11.15
C PRO A 128 10.32 13.03 12.46
N GLN A 129 9.54 13.54 13.41
CA GLN A 129 9.26 12.90 14.71
C GLN A 129 8.61 11.51 14.59
N LEU A 130 7.83 11.26 13.53
CA LEU A 130 7.19 9.96 13.29
C LEU A 130 8.21 8.84 13.14
N ALA A 131 9.40 9.13 12.62
CA ALA A 131 10.43 8.11 12.46
C ALA A 131 10.88 7.59 13.82
N ALA A 132 11.06 8.46 14.81
CA ALA A 132 11.44 8.05 16.17
C ALA A 132 10.37 7.17 16.83
N GLU A 133 9.08 7.43 16.57
CA GLU A 133 7.98 6.64 17.11
C GLU A 133 7.83 5.27 16.44
N VAL A 134 8.07 5.19 15.13
CA VAL A 134 7.88 3.95 14.34
C VAL A 134 9.12 3.05 14.38
N MET A 135 10.32 3.62 14.48
CA MET A 135 11.60 2.87 14.48
C MET A 135 11.64 1.68 15.46
N PRO A 136 11.19 1.79 16.73
CA PRO A 136 11.21 0.67 17.68
C PRO A 136 10.40 -0.55 17.24
N TRP A 137 9.39 -0.35 16.39
CA TRP A 137 8.46 -1.39 15.93
C TRP A 137 8.89 -2.04 14.60
N LEU A 138 9.95 -1.51 13.97
CA LEU A 138 10.45 -1.98 12.69
C LEU A 138 11.64 -2.93 12.84
N SER A 139 11.81 -3.81 11.86
CA SER A 139 12.99 -4.66 11.72
C SER A 139 14.25 -3.85 11.38
N THR A 140 15.43 -4.45 11.56
CA THR A 140 16.74 -3.80 11.40
C THR A 140 16.97 -3.17 10.01
N GLN A 141 16.52 -3.83 8.94
CA GLN A 141 16.67 -3.33 7.57
C GLN A 141 15.79 -2.08 7.30
N PRO A 142 14.46 -2.09 7.55
CA PRO A 142 13.62 -0.88 7.46
C PRO A 142 14.11 0.28 8.34
N GLN A 143 14.61 -0.01 9.55
CA GLN A 143 15.20 1.01 10.40
C GLN A 143 16.42 1.69 9.74
N SER A 144 17.27 0.91 9.06
CA SER A 144 18.42 1.45 8.32
C SER A 144 17.97 2.39 7.19
N VAL A 145 16.92 2.00 6.46
CA VAL A 145 16.32 2.85 5.43
C VAL A 145 15.87 4.17 6.03
N LEU A 146 15.11 4.17 7.12
CA LEU A 146 14.65 5.41 7.76
C LEU A 146 15.82 6.28 8.25
N LYS A 147 16.85 5.69 8.86
CA LYS A 147 18.04 6.42 9.32
C LYS A 147 18.75 7.14 8.17
N SER A 148 18.78 6.56 6.97
CA SER A 148 19.40 7.24 5.81
C SER A 148 18.68 8.52 5.37
N TYR A 149 17.41 8.72 5.76
CA TYR A 149 16.64 9.93 5.47
C TYR A 149 16.66 10.96 6.63
N LEU A 150 17.17 10.57 7.80
CA LEU A 150 17.28 11.44 8.98
C LEU A 150 18.69 12.01 9.19
N SER A 151 19.68 11.48 8.46
CA SER A 151 21.08 11.92 8.49
C SER A 151 21.36 13.03 7.49
#